data_AF-A0A2K3IVG1-F1
#
_entry.id   AF-A0A2K3IVG1-F1
#
_cell.length_a   1.000
_cell.length_b   1.000
_cell.length_c   1.000
_cell.angle_alpha   90.00
_cell.angle_beta   90.00
_cell.angle_gamma   90.00
#
_symmetry.space_group_name_H-M   'P 1'
#
loop_
_entity.id
_entity.type
_entity.pdbx_description
1 polymer ?
#
loop_
_entity_poly.entity_id
_entity_poly.type
_entity_poly.pdbx_seq_one_letter_code
_entity_poly.pdbx_strand_id
1 'polypeptide(L)'
;MSDSFIYELPLFTNPYDEKVLNIRFNMGCYLYNAILKEGLKRLILMKQSKLWKRAKKLPLKSQERNKEFKALFEKYNFSDYSLQSFAIKTKNRCEIKDHLDTHVCQKIATRVYLALKEYSKNKRGKPRFKRKGWMSSLEGKEKKAGIIFKEDHIYWKKLKLSIIFNYKDPYLAYALNFPIKYLRIVRKNIKGKYRYFIQFVLKGKPMPKKIAKGKVGLDIGPSTIASFSPSKAILTSFCEELKPLSISKKNILRKMDRSRRITNKDNYDEKKRVKSNVHVWVMSNRYKKQRFKLAEAHRKLKEYRKRLHGRLSNELLKLGNIFKTEKISYKRWQKIFGKSINFRAPSMFIKQLKRKAENAGGRMEEFSTQKTCLSQVCHNCSTKHKKPLWQRWHECSCKIPRVQRDLYSAYLSYHVEDNHLNIREAKRAFPGAHLLLEQAILRIDQTAIGRSRLASFGLSQS
;
A
#
# COMPACT_ATOMS: atom_id res chain seq x y z
N MET A 1 -0.30 17.92 -13.48
CA MET A 1 -0.59 16.57 -14.04
C MET A 1 -2.08 16.32 -13.82
N SER A 2 -2.83 15.96 -14.86
CA SER A 2 -4.24 15.58 -14.69
C SER A 2 -4.39 14.32 -13.84
N ASP A 3 -5.45 14.26 -13.04
CA ASP A 3 -5.78 13.08 -12.23
C ASP A 3 -5.87 11.81 -13.11
N SER A 4 -5.60 10.67 -12.49
CA SER A 4 -5.73 9.37 -13.16
C SER A 4 -6.29 8.31 -12.23
N PHE A 5 -7.08 7.40 -12.78
CA PHE A 5 -7.53 6.21 -12.08
C PHE A 5 -7.27 4.96 -12.92
N ILE A 6 -7.36 3.81 -12.26
CA ILE A 6 -7.07 2.51 -12.87
C ILE A 6 -8.35 1.68 -12.84
N TYR A 7 -8.74 1.18 -14.01
CA TYR A 7 -9.73 0.11 -14.15
C TYR A 7 -9.01 -1.15 -14.65
N GLU A 8 -9.25 -2.30 -14.01
CA GLU A 8 -8.49 -3.54 -14.25
C GLU A 8 -9.44 -4.66 -14.68
N LEU A 9 -9.14 -5.28 -15.82
CA LEU A 9 -9.91 -6.39 -16.39
C LEU A 9 -9.05 -7.64 -16.53
N PRO A 10 -9.61 -8.84 -16.37
CA PRO A 10 -8.90 -10.07 -16.70
C PRO A 10 -8.72 -10.21 -18.21
N LEU A 11 -7.58 -10.79 -18.60
CA LEU A 11 -7.33 -11.21 -19.98
C LEU A 11 -7.67 -12.69 -20.13
N PHE A 12 -8.32 -13.04 -21.24
CA PHE A 12 -8.43 -14.42 -21.68
C PHE A 12 -7.10 -14.82 -22.32
N THR A 13 -6.49 -15.89 -21.83
CA THR A 13 -5.18 -16.36 -22.30
C THR A 13 -5.18 -17.88 -22.44
N ASN A 14 -4.74 -18.37 -23.59
CA ASN A 14 -4.43 -19.77 -23.81
C ASN A 14 -2.95 -20.08 -23.45
N PRO A 15 -2.50 -21.35 -23.45
CA PRO A 15 -1.11 -21.71 -23.12
C PRO A 15 -0.05 -21.02 -23.98
N TYR A 16 -0.35 -20.76 -25.26
CA TYR A 16 0.54 -20.03 -26.16
C TYR A 16 0.71 -18.57 -25.70
N ASP A 17 -0.40 -17.88 -25.43
CA ASP A 17 -0.40 -16.50 -24.93
C ASP A 17 0.40 -16.40 -23.62
N GLU A 18 0.16 -17.33 -22.70
CA GLU A 18 0.86 -17.38 -21.42
C GLU A 18 2.37 -17.57 -21.60
N LYS A 19 2.80 -18.41 -22.57
CA LYS A 19 4.22 -18.61 -22.91
C LYS A 19 4.83 -17.31 -23.44
N VAL A 20 4.20 -16.67 -24.43
CA VAL A 20 4.66 -15.40 -25.01
C VAL A 20 4.77 -14.31 -23.94
N LEU A 21 3.73 -14.14 -23.12
CA LEU A 21 3.72 -13.15 -22.04
C LEU A 21 4.82 -13.45 -21.02
N ASN A 22 5.01 -14.70 -20.61
CA ASN A 22 6.06 -15.07 -19.67
C ASN A 22 7.46 -14.72 -20.20
N ILE A 23 7.72 -14.96 -21.48
CA ILE A 23 8.98 -14.57 -22.14
C ILE A 23 9.14 -13.05 -22.09
N ARG A 24 8.13 -12.28 -22.51
CA ARG A 24 8.17 -10.80 -22.48
C ARG A 24 8.44 -10.24 -21.09
N PHE A 25 7.78 -10.78 -20.05
CA PHE A 25 8.03 -10.39 -18.67
C PHE A 25 9.45 -10.73 -18.19
N ASN A 26 10.04 -11.82 -18.66
CA ASN A 26 11.43 -12.17 -18.35
C ASN A 26 12.41 -11.25 -19.08
N MET A 27 12.16 -10.94 -20.36
CA MET A 27 12.95 -9.96 -21.11
C MET A 27 12.90 -8.58 -20.44
N GLY A 28 11.72 -8.18 -19.93
CA GLY A 28 11.59 -6.96 -19.13
C GLY A 28 12.41 -6.98 -17.83
N CYS A 29 12.49 -8.13 -17.14
CA CYS A 29 13.39 -8.31 -16.00
C CYS A 29 14.86 -8.14 -16.38
N TYR A 30 15.30 -8.77 -17.48
CA TYR A 30 16.69 -8.69 -17.93
C TYR A 30 17.07 -7.27 -18.32
N LEU A 31 16.22 -6.60 -19.10
CA LEU A 31 16.42 -5.20 -19.47
C LEU A 31 16.48 -4.29 -18.23
N TYR A 32 15.55 -4.45 -17.28
CA TYR A 32 15.57 -3.71 -16.01
C TYR A 32 16.90 -3.87 -15.27
N ASN A 33 17.43 -5.10 -15.21
CA ASN A 33 18.69 -5.37 -14.51
C ASN A 33 19.89 -4.79 -15.25
N ALA A 34 19.92 -4.85 -16.58
CA ALA A 34 20.96 -4.24 -17.40
C ALA A 34 21.01 -2.72 -17.19
N ILE A 35 19.86 -2.05 -17.28
CA ILE A 35 19.75 -0.60 -17.04
C ILE A 35 20.12 -0.26 -15.60
N LEU A 36 19.72 -1.07 -14.62
CA LEU A 36 20.06 -0.83 -13.22
C LEU A 36 21.57 -0.96 -12.97
N LYS A 37 22.23 -1.97 -13.57
CA LYS A 37 23.68 -2.15 -13.47
C LYS A 37 24.40 -0.94 -14.05
N GLU A 38 24.02 -0.52 -15.26
CA GLU A 38 24.60 0.63 -15.93
C GLU A 38 24.35 1.94 -15.18
N GLY A 39 23.12 2.18 -14.73
CA GLY A 39 22.76 3.37 -13.97
C GLY A 39 23.46 3.44 -12.60
N LEU A 40 23.69 2.29 -11.94
CA LEU A 40 24.53 2.24 -10.73
C LEU A 40 26.00 2.55 -11.05
N LYS A 41 26.55 2.01 -12.14
CA LYS A 41 27.92 2.31 -12.58
C LYS A 41 28.10 3.82 -12.80
N ARG A 42 27.22 4.45 -13.60
CA ARG A 42 27.22 5.90 -13.84
C ARG A 42 27.14 6.70 -12.54
N LEU A 43 26.25 6.31 -11.63
CA LEU A 43 26.08 6.96 -10.33
C LEU A 43 27.33 6.84 -9.43
N ILE A 44 27.99 5.68 -9.41
CA ILE A 44 29.21 5.47 -8.64
C ILE A 44 30.34 6.35 -9.17
N LEU A 45 30.58 6.31 -10.48
CA LEU A 45 31.60 7.14 -11.14
C LEU A 45 31.37 8.63 -10.90
N MET A 46 30.11 9.07 -11.03
CA MET A 46 29.72 10.45 -10.74
C MET A 46 30.04 10.81 -9.29
N LYS A 47 29.68 9.97 -8.31
CA LYS A 47 29.92 10.23 -6.88
C LYS A 47 31.41 10.23 -6.50
N GLN A 48 32.25 9.49 -7.21
CA GLN A 48 33.70 9.46 -6.99
C GLN A 48 34.41 10.69 -7.58
N SER A 49 33.79 11.39 -8.52
CA SER A 49 34.40 12.53 -9.22
C SER A 49 34.77 13.70 -8.30
N LYS A 50 35.85 14.40 -8.64
CA LYS A 50 36.24 15.67 -7.98
C LYS A 50 35.13 16.72 -8.10
N LEU A 51 34.43 16.76 -9.24
CA LEU A 51 33.31 17.66 -9.50
C LEU A 51 32.15 17.43 -8.52
N TRP A 52 31.79 16.17 -8.25
CA TRP A 52 30.76 15.85 -7.26
C TRP A 52 31.15 16.30 -5.85
N LYS A 53 32.42 16.10 -5.46
CA LYS A 53 32.93 16.57 -4.17
C LYS A 53 32.83 18.10 -4.05
N ARG A 54 33.16 18.85 -5.11
CA ARG A 54 33.02 20.31 -5.19
C ARG A 54 31.55 20.73 -5.07
N ALA A 55 30.67 20.19 -5.92
CA ALA A 55 29.23 20.52 -5.91
C ALA A 55 28.55 20.20 -4.56
N LYS A 56 29.03 19.18 -3.83
CA LYS A 56 28.49 18.83 -2.51
C LYS A 56 28.81 19.87 -1.43
N LYS A 57 29.93 20.60 -1.56
CA LYS A 57 30.35 21.67 -0.62
C LYS A 57 29.53 22.96 -0.76
N LEU A 58 28.91 23.18 -1.92
CA LEU A 58 28.05 24.36 -2.15
C LEU A 58 26.81 24.35 -1.23
N PRO A 59 26.21 25.50 -0.90
CA PRO A 59 25.02 25.57 -0.06
C PRO A 59 23.84 24.76 -0.61
N LEU A 60 23.10 24.06 0.26
CA LEU A 60 22.05 23.10 -0.13
C LEU A 60 20.91 23.69 -0.99
N LYS A 61 20.65 24.99 -0.86
CA LYS A 61 19.57 25.70 -1.56
C LYS A 61 20.07 26.71 -2.61
N SER A 62 21.36 26.69 -2.97
CA SER A 62 21.87 27.64 -3.98
C SER A 62 21.50 27.22 -5.41
N GLN A 63 21.24 28.22 -6.25
CA GLN A 63 21.01 28.03 -7.69
C GLN A 63 22.25 27.43 -8.38
N GLU A 64 23.43 27.88 -7.96
CA GLU A 64 24.73 27.37 -8.41
C GLU A 64 24.88 25.87 -8.16
N ARG A 65 24.55 25.38 -6.95
CA ARG A 65 24.58 23.96 -6.62
C ARG A 65 23.70 23.14 -7.56
N ASN A 66 22.50 23.64 -7.86
CA ASN A 66 21.58 22.97 -8.76
C ASN A 66 22.12 22.93 -10.20
N LYS A 67 22.75 24.02 -10.68
CA LYS A 67 23.39 24.10 -11.99
C LYS A 67 24.55 23.10 -12.09
N GLU A 68 25.42 23.03 -11.09
CA GLU A 68 26.54 22.08 -11.00
C GLU A 68 26.06 20.62 -11.02
N PHE A 69 25.05 20.27 -10.21
CA PHE A 69 24.50 18.91 -10.23
C PHE A 69 23.82 18.57 -11.56
N LYS A 70 23.18 19.54 -12.22
CA LYS A 70 22.59 19.34 -13.55
C LYS A 70 23.68 19.03 -14.59
N ALA A 71 24.73 19.84 -14.64
CA ALA A 71 25.88 19.62 -15.53
C ALA A 71 26.57 18.27 -15.26
N LEU A 72 26.71 17.89 -13.98
CA LEU A 72 27.21 16.56 -13.59
C LEU A 72 26.32 15.43 -14.10
N PHE A 73 24.99 15.55 -13.96
CA PHE A 73 24.07 14.53 -14.46
C PHE A 73 24.15 14.38 -15.98
N GLU A 74 24.33 15.48 -16.70
CA GLU A 74 24.53 15.46 -18.16
C GLU A 74 25.88 14.80 -18.51
N LYS A 75 26.99 15.24 -17.90
CA LYS A 75 28.33 14.69 -18.12
C LYS A 75 28.43 13.18 -17.90
N TYR A 76 27.78 12.68 -16.84
CA TYR A 76 27.77 11.23 -16.52
C TYR A 76 26.62 10.47 -17.16
N ASN A 77 25.86 11.10 -18.07
CA ASN A 77 24.70 10.49 -18.73
C ASN A 77 23.72 9.87 -17.71
N PHE A 78 23.44 10.58 -16.61
CA PHE A 78 22.55 10.18 -15.54
C PHE A 78 21.23 10.97 -15.57
N SER A 79 20.44 10.76 -16.62
CA SER A 79 19.09 11.33 -16.78
C SER A 79 18.09 10.25 -17.17
N ASP A 80 16.79 10.57 -17.12
CA ASP A 80 15.74 9.65 -17.61
C ASP A 80 15.96 9.35 -19.10
N TYR A 81 16.20 10.40 -19.89
CA TYR A 81 16.44 10.30 -21.32
C TYR A 81 17.67 9.45 -21.67
N SER A 82 18.80 9.65 -21.00
CA SER A 82 20.03 8.90 -21.28
C SER A 82 19.90 7.40 -20.95
N LEU A 83 19.15 7.05 -19.90
CA LEU A 83 18.88 5.66 -19.55
C LEU A 83 17.84 5.03 -20.49
N GLN A 84 16.88 5.81 -21.00
CA GLN A 84 15.98 5.37 -22.07
C GLN A 84 16.75 5.08 -23.36
N SER A 85 17.66 5.97 -23.76
CA SER A 85 18.54 5.77 -24.92
C SER A 85 19.40 4.51 -24.77
N PHE A 86 20.02 4.32 -23.60
CA PHE A 86 20.74 3.08 -23.29
C PHE A 86 19.83 1.84 -23.40
N ALA A 87 18.62 1.89 -22.84
CA ALA A 87 17.68 0.78 -22.90
C ALA A 87 17.30 0.40 -24.34
N ILE A 88 17.11 1.38 -25.22
CA ILE A 88 16.79 1.15 -26.64
C ILE A 88 18.01 0.55 -27.36
N LYS A 89 19.22 1.09 -27.12
CA LYS A 89 20.46 0.53 -27.67
C LYS A 89 20.66 -0.93 -27.22
N THR A 90 20.47 -1.22 -25.93
CA THR A 90 20.55 -2.58 -25.40
C THR A 90 19.49 -3.49 -26.03
N LYS A 91 18.24 -3.01 -26.12
CA LYS A 91 17.14 -3.75 -26.75
C LYS A 91 17.49 -4.18 -28.16
N ASN A 92 17.99 -3.26 -28.99
CA ASN A 92 18.25 -3.49 -30.41
C ASN A 92 19.44 -4.43 -30.67
N ARG A 93 20.36 -4.55 -29.72
CA ARG A 93 21.55 -5.43 -29.81
C ARG A 93 21.29 -6.88 -29.43
N CYS A 94 20.09 -7.23 -28.96
CA CYS A 94 19.78 -8.59 -28.53
C CYS A 94 18.31 -8.97 -28.78
N GLU A 95 17.94 -10.19 -28.42
CA GLU A 95 16.60 -10.79 -28.61
C GLU A 95 15.46 -10.01 -27.93
N ILE A 96 15.77 -9.06 -27.03
CA ILE A 96 14.75 -8.23 -26.38
C ILE A 96 13.95 -7.44 -27.42
N LYS A 97 14.56 -7.04 -28.55
CA LYS A 97 13.87 -6.34 -29.65
C LYS A 97 12.68 -7.11 -30.19
N ASP A 98 12.74 -8.44 -30.19
CA ASP A 98 11.71 -9.31 -30.76
C ASP A 98 10.51 -9.43 -29.81
N HIS A 99 10.73 -9.21 -28.52
CA HIS A 99 9.71 -9.39 -27.48
C HIS A 99 9.11 -8.09 -26.93
N LEU A 100 9.89 -7.00 -26.85
CA LEU A 100 9.44 -5.73 -26.26
C LEU A 100 9.44 -4.59 -27.29
N ASP A 101 8.41 -3.76 -27.26
CA ASP A 101 8.37 -2.51 -28.01
C ASP A 101 9.17 -1.40 -27.31
N THR A 102 9.45 -0.34 -28.06
CA THR A 102 10.25 0.79 -27.59
C THR A 102 9.61 1.53 -26.41
N HIS A 103 8.28 1.67 -26.36
CA HIS A 103 7.60 2.42 -25.30
C HIS A 103 7.69 1.66 -23.97
N VAL A 104 7.47 0.34 -23.98
CA VAL A 104 7.66 -0.49 -22.78
C VAL A 104 9.12 -0.42 -22.29
N CYS A 105 10.11 -0.50 -23.19
CA CYS A 105 11.52 -0.37 -22.83
C CYS A 105 11.85 1.00 -22.19
N GLN A 106 11.33 2.10 -22.75
CA GLN A 106 11.48 3.43 -22.18
C GLN A 106 10.88 3.50 -20.76
N LYS A 107 9.68 2.96 -20.55
CA LYS A 107 9.03 2.95 -19.23
C LYS A 107 9.77 2.09 -18.20
N ILE A 108 10.39 0.99 -18.63
CA ILE A 108 11.30 0.21 -17.78
C ILE A 108 12.50 1.08 -17.35
N ALA A 109 13.11 1.82 -18.29
CA ALA A 109 14.22 2.72 -17.98
C ALA A 109 13.83 3.84 -17.02
N THR A 110 12.68 4.50 -17.24
CA THR A 110 12.15 5.52 -16.32
C THR A 110 11.94 4.95 -14.92
N ARG A 111 11.40 3.73 -14.80
CA ARG A 111 11.22 3.05 -13.52
C ARG A 111 12.55 2.84 -12.79
N VAL A 112 13.61 2.50 -13.51
CA VAL A 112 14.97 2.37 -12.96
C VAL A 112 15.53 3.73 -12.56
N TYR A 113 15.44 4.73 -13.44
CA TYR A 113 15.91 6.09 -13.19
C TYR A 113 15.29 6.68 -11.92
N LEU A 114 13.96 6.58 -11.76
CA LEU A 114 13.27 7.08 -10.57
C LEU A 114 13.76 6.41 -9.29
N ALA A 115 14.03 5.10 -9.33
CA ALA A 115 14.59 4.38 -8.18
C ALA A 115 16.02 4.83 -7.86
N LEU A 116 16.86 5.04 -8.89
CA LEU A 116 18.22 5.54 -8.75
C LEU A 116 18.27 6.99 -8.27
N LYS A 117 17.34 7.84 -8.72
CA LYS A 117 17.21 9.24 -8.30
C LYS A 117 16.85 9.37 -6.82
N GLU A 118 15.94 8.53 -6.33
CA GLU A 118 15.61 8.51 -4.89
C GLU A 118 16.79 7.96 -4.04
N TYR A 119 17.53 6.99 -4.58
CA TYR A 119 18.75 6.47 -3.94
C TYR A 119 19.90 7.48 -3.94
N SER A 120 20.10 8.24 -5.02
CA SER A 120 21.16 9.24 -5.10
C SER A 120 20.96 10.36 -4.08
N LYS A 121 19.69 10.68 -3.75
CA LYS A 121 19.27 11.65 -2.73
C LYS A 121 19.21 11.07 -1.30
N ASN A 122 19.64 9.84 -1.07
CA ASN A 122 19.53 9.14 0.22
C ASN A 122 18.10 9.08 0.79
N LYS A 123 17.06 9.24 -0.06
CA LYS A 123 15.65 9.18 0.36
C LYS A 123 15.16 7.73 0.50
N ARG A 124 15.77 6.81 -0.25
CA ARG A 124 15.46 5.38 -0.24
C ARG A 124 16.73 4.54 -0.31
N GLY A 125 16.65 3.30 0.15
CA GLY A 125 17.75 2.33 0.04
C GLY A 125 18.08 1.95 -1.41
N LYS A 126 19.24 1.30 -1.59
CA LYS A 126 19.76 0.87 -2.90
C LYS A 126 18.71 0.03 -3.67
N PRO A 127 18.39 0.36 -4.93
CA PRO A 127 17.46 -0.42 -5.73
C PRO A 127 17.99 -1.84 -5.94
N ARG A 128 17.09 -2.83 -5.92
CA ARG A 128 17.45 -4.25 -6.05
C ARG A 128 17.25 -4.76 -7.47
N PHE A 129 18.16 -5.63 -7.90
CA PHE A 129 17.99 -6.43 -9.11
C PHE A 129 16.77 -7.34 -8.99
N LYS A 130 16.07 -7.55 -10.11
CA LYS A 130 14.89 -8.41 -10.21
C LYS A 130 15.29 -9.82 -10.61
N ARG A 131 14.82 -10.82 -9.85
CA ARG A 131 14.96 -12.22 -10.24
C ARG A 131 13.91 -12.58 -11.30
N LYS A 132 14.09 -13.71 -11.99
CA LYS A 132 13.07 -14.30 -12.87
C LYS A 132 11.73 -14.41 -12.12
N GLY A 133 10.63 -14.01 -12.75
CA GLY A 133 9.30 -13.99 -12.13
C GLY A 133 8.98 -12.76 -11.25
N TRP A 134 9.94 -11.88 -10.94
CA TRP A 134 9.69 -10.75 -10.02
C TRP A 134 9.05 -9.53 -10.67
N MET A 135 9.17 -9.35 -11.98
CA MET A 135 8.44 -8.29 -12.68
C MET A 135 6.97 -8.69 -12.82
N SER A 136 6.08 -7.86 -12.27
CA SER A 136 4.63 -8.11 -12.24
C SER A 136 3.83 -7.16 -13.12
N SER A 137 4.45 -6.12 -13.69
CA SER A 137 3.80 -5.21 -14.62
C SER A 137 4.74 -4.67 -15.70
N LEU A 138 4.19 -4.56 -16.91
CA LEU A 138 4.76 -3.88 -18.06
C LEU A 138 3.72 -2.87 -18.58
N GLU A 139 4.16 -1.64 -18.81
CA GLU A 139 3.29 -0.52 -19.16
C GLU A 139 3.75 0.14 -20.45
N GLY A 140 2.78 0.53 -21.30
CA GLY A 140 3.02 1.42 -22.41
C GLY A 140 3.21 2.87 -21.95
N LYS A 141 3.50 3.73 -22.91
CA LYS A 141 3.69 5.18 -22.68
C LYS A 141 2.43 5.98 -23.04
N GLU A 142 1.68 5.49 -24.02
CA GLU A 142 0.48 6.13 -24.55
C GLU A 142 -0.52 5.08 -25.05
N LYS A 143 -1.70 5.51 -25.53
CA LYS A 143 -2.76 4.61 -26.03
C LYS A 143 -2.58 4.16 -27.49
N LYS A 144 -1.84 4.91 -28.30
CA LYS A 144 -1.71 4.71 -29.76
C LYS A 144 -0.54 3.80 -30.15
N ALA A 145 0.40 3.53 -29.24
CA ALA A 145 1.62 2.78 -29.54
C ALA A 145 2.02 1.80 -28.42
N GLY A 146 2.61 0.67 -28.81
CA GLY A 146 3.06 -0.38 -27.90
C GLY A 146 1.96 -1.35 -27.51
N ILE A 147 1.40 -1.20 -26.30
CA ILE A 147 0.25 -1.97 -25.82
C ILE A 147 -1.00 -1.16 -26.17
N ILE A 148 -1.81 -1.65 -27.10
CA ILE A 148 -2.93 -0.92 -27.71
C ILE A 148 -4.23 -1.68 -27.43
N PHE A 149 -5.32 -0.93 -27.24
CA PHE A 149 -6.68 -1.47 -27.16
C PHE A 149 -7.45 -1.08 -28.42
N LYS A 150 -8.03 -2.07 -29.11
CA LYS A 150 -8.85 -1.89 -30.31
C LYS A 150 -9.85 -3.05 -30.40
N GLU A 151 -11.13 -2.76 -30.72
CA GLU A 151 -12.18 -3.76 -30.95
C GLU A 151 -12.21 -4.85 -29.86
N ASP A 152 -12.29 -4.46 -28.59
CA ASP A 152 -12.33 -5.38 -27.43
C ASP A 152 -11.09 -6.27 -27.21
N HIS A 153 -10.01 -6.03 -27.96
CA HIS A 153 -8.77 -6.77 -27.87
C HIS A 153 -7.59 -5.88 -27.45
N ILE A 154 -6.62 -6.51 -26.79
CA ILE A 154 -5.31 -5.95 -26.53
C ILE A 154 -4.33 -6.46 -27.58
N TYR A 155 -3.73 -5.53 -28.29
CA TYR A 155 -2.66 -5.77 -29.25
C TYR A 155 -1.32 -5.37 -28.65
N TRP A 156 -0.35 -6.27 -28.73
CA TRP A 156 1.01 -5.96 -28.35
C TRP A 156 2.01 -6.72 -29.23
N LYS A 157 2.65 -6.00 -30.15
CA LYS A 157 3.37 -6.60 -31.30
C LYS A 157 2.45 -7.64 -32.00
N LYS A 158 2.95 -8.84 -32.27
CA LYS A 158 2.18 -9.95 -32.89
C LYS A 158 1.18 -10.66 -31.96
N LEU A 159 1.02 -10.22 -30.71
CA LEU A 159 0.14 -10.87 -29.74
C LEU A 159 -1.21 -10.14 -29.68
N LYS A 160 -2.30 -10.88 -29.90
CA LYS A 160 -3.68 -10.44 -29.74
C LYS A 160 -4.28 -11.15 -28.54
N LEU A 161 -4.82 -10.41 -27.57
CA LEU A 161 -5.42 -10.95 -26.34
C LEU A 161 -6.84 -10.43 -26.18
N SER A 162 -7.79 -11.33 -25.96
CA SER A 162 -9.17 -10.97 -25.68
C SER A 162 -9.33 -10.55 -24.21
N ILE A 163 -10.20 -9.58 -23.96
CA ILE A 163 -10.51 -9.10 -22.61
C ILE A 163 -11.79 -9.77 -22.13
N ILE A 164 -11.83 -10.15 -20.85
CA ILE A 164 -13.05 -10.66 -20.23
C ILE A 164 -13.82 -9.46 -19.67
N PHE A 165 -14.82 -9.01 -20.40
CA PHE A 165 -15.70 -7.92 -19.97
C PHE A 165 -16.85 -8.42 -19.11
N ASN A 166 -17.26 -7.59 -18.15
CA ASN A 166 -18.53 -7.72 -17.46
C ASN A 166 -19.36 -6.47 -17.77
N TYR A 167 -20.13 -6.52 -18.85
CA TYR A 167 -20.93 -5.37 -19.32
C TYR A 167 -22.00 -4.91 -18.32
N LYS A 168 -22.36 -5.75 -17.34
CA LYS A 168 -23.28 -5.39 -16.26
C LYS A 168 -22.60 -4.57 -15.14
N ASP A 169 -21.28 -4.37 -15.18
CA ASP A 169 -20.57 -3.59 -14.16
C ASP A 169 -20.72 -2.08 -14.42
N PRO A 170 -21.44 -1.32 -13.56
CA PRO A 170 -21.58 0.13 -13.74
C PRO A 170 -20.22 0.86 -13.66
N TYR A 171 -19.23 0.30 -12.97
CA TYR A 171 -17.88 0.88 -12.93
C TYR A 171 -17.14 0.75 -14.25
N LEU A 172 -17.42 -0.31 -15.04
CA LEU A 172 -16.87 -0.46 -16.39
C LEU A 172 -17.45 0.61 -17.30
N ALA A 173 -18.78 0.72 -17.37
CA ALA A 173 -19.47 1.70 -18.19
C ALA A 173 -18.98 3.13 -17.88
N TYR A 174 -18.90 3.48 -16.59
CA TYR A 174 -18.33 4.75 -16.15
C TYR A 174 -16.88 4.92 -16.61
N ALA A 175 -16.04 3.89 -16.47
CA ALA A 175 -14.63 3.97 -16.82
C ALA A 175 -14.38 4.16 -18.32
N LEU A 176 -15.19 3.54 -19.18
CA LEU A 176 -15.06 3.63 -20.64
C LEU A 176 -15.34 5.04 -21.20
N ASN A 177 -16.07 5.88 -20.45
CA ASN A 177 -16.31 7.28 -20.80
C ASN A 177 -15.06 8.18 -20.65
N PHE A 178 -13.97 7.67 -20.05
CA PHE A 178 -12.76 8.45 -19.83
C PHE A 178 -11.66 8.15 -20.86
N PRO A 179 -10.90 9.17 -21.30
CA PRO A 179 -9.78 8.94 -22.20
C PRO A 179 -8.67 8.08 -21.58
N ILE A 180 -8.23 7.05 -22.31
CA ILE A 180 -7.08 6.22 -21.95
C ILE A 180 -5.78 7.04 -22.05
N LYS A 181 -5.00 7.09 -20.96
CA LYS A 181 -3.62 7.60 -20.99
C LYS A 181 -2.68 6.56 -21.60
N TYR A 182 -2.66 5.37 -21.01
CA TYR A 182 -1.86 4.23 -21.45
C TYR A 182 -2.43 2.94 -20.86
N LEU A 183 -1.96 1.82 -21.39
CA LEU A 183 -2.31 0.48 -20.95
C LEU A 183 -1.15 -0.19 -20.22
N ARG A 184 -1.47 -1.03 -19.24
CA ARG A 184 -0.47 -1.82 -18.49
C ARG A 184 -0.94 -3.25 -18.32
N ILE A 185 -0.14 -4.21 -18.79
CA ILE A 185 -0.37 -5.62 -18.51
C ILE A 185 0.23 -5.96 -17.15
N VAL A 186 -0.56 -6.60 -16.30
CA VAL A 186 -0.20 -7.05 -14.96
C VAL A 186 -0.35 -8.55 -14.87
N ARG A 187 0.64 -9.24 -14.31
CA ARG A 187 0.54 -10.66 -13.98
C ARG A 187 0.47 -10.87 -12.47
N LYS A 188 -0.39 -11.79 -12.05
CA LYS A 188 -0.55 -12.20 -10.65
C LYS A 188 -0.40 -13.72 -10.57
N ASN A 189 0.37 -14.21 -9.61
CA ASN A 189 0.40 -15.65 -9.34
C ASN A 189 -0.84 -16.00 -8.50
N ILE A 190 -1.73 -16.84 -9.05
CA ILE A 190 -2.98 -17.29 -8.44
C ILE A 190 -3.02 -18.81 -8.56
N LYS A 191 -3.15 -19.50 -7.42
CA LYS A 191 -3.17 -20.97 -7.37
C LYS A 191 -1.95 -21.61 -8.09
N GLY A 192 -0.78 -20.97 -8.03
CA GLY A 192 0.46 -21.46 -8.62
C GLY A 192 0.65 -21.15 -10.11
N LYS A 193 -0.36 -20.60 -10.80
CA LYS A 193 -0.28 -20.19 -12.20
C LYS A 193 -0.27 -18.66 -12.34
N TYR A 194 0.39 -18.14 -13.36
CA TYR A 194 0.26 -16.72 -13.68
C TYR A 194 -1.07 -16.46 -14.36
N ARG A 195 -1.82 -15.49 -13.85
CA ARG A 195 -3.02 -14.94 -14.47
C ARG A 195 -2.74 -13.51 -14.88
N TYR A 196 -3.20 -13.14 -16.08
CA TYR A 196 -2.92 -11.85 -16.69
C TYR A 196 -4.14 -10.94 -16.65
N PHE A 197 -3.88 -9.67 -16.44
CA PHE A 197 -4.86 -8.61 -16.35
C PHE A 197 -4.37 -7.42 -17.16
N ILE A 198 -5.30 -6.69 -17.76
CA ILE A 198 -5.03 -5.40 -18.37
C ILE A 198 -5.52 -4.29 -17.43
N GLN A 199 -4.69 -3.28 -17.23
CA GLN A 199 -5.02 -2.06 -16.50
C GLN A 199 -5.16 -0.91 -17.50
N PHE A 200 -6.37 -0.36 -17.57
CA PHE A 200 -6.67 0.91 -18.22
C PHE A 200 -6.30 2.03 -17.26
N VAL A 201 -5.27 2.81 -17.60
CA VAL A 201 -4.94 4.02 -16.86
C VAL A 201 -5.63 5.20 -17.55
N LEU A 202 -6.70 5.69 -16.93
CA LEU A 202 -7.65 6.64 -17.51
C LEU A 202 -7.39 8.05 -16.95
N LYS A 203 -7.66 9.09 -17.76
CA LYS A 203 -7.71 10.49 -17.29
C LYS A 203 -8.94 10.67 -16.38
N GLY A 204 -8.82 11.46 -15.32
CA GLY A 204 -9.95 11.82 -14.44
C GLY A 204 -9.99 11.07 -13.10
N LYS A 205 -11.17 11.02 -12.49
CA LYS A 205 -11.43 10.43 -11.16
C LYS A 205 -12.34 9.20 -11.28
N PRO A 206 -12.14 8.18 -10.43
CA PRO A 206 -12.98 6.97 -10.46
C PRO A 206 -14.41 7.31 -10.02
N MET A 207 -15.37 6.45 -10.39
CA MET A 207 -16.79 6.62 -10.05
C MET A 207 -16.96 6.93 -8.54
N PRO A 208 -17.64 8.02 -8.19
CA PRO A 208 -17.90 8.34 -6.79
C PRO A 208 -18.86 7.30 -6.21
N LYS A 209 -18.63 6.94 -4.95
CA LYS A 209 -19.61 6.17 -4.16
C LYS A 209 -20.51 7.13 -3.39
N LYS A 210 -21.56 6.63 -2.73
CA LYS A 210 -22.34 7.44 -1.77
C LYS A 210 -21.39 8.08 -0.75
N ILE A 211 -21.33 9.41 -0.75
CA ILE A 211 -20.45 10.24 0.06
C ILE A 211 -21.32 11.32 0.71
N ALA A 212 -21.19 11.50 2.01
CA ALA A 212 -21.72 12.67 2.70
C ALA A 212 -20.64 13.77 2.77
N LYS A 213 -21.08 15.03 2.78
CA LYS A 213 -20.21 16.16 3.12
C LYS A 213 -20.21 16.31 4.63
N GLY A 214 -19.03 16.52 5.21
CA GLY A 214 -18.93 16.76 6.65
C GLY A 214 -17.63 16.26 7.27
N LYS A 215 -17.43 16.67 8.52
CA LYS A 215 -16.32 16.25 9.39
C LYS A 215 -16.62 14.87 9.98
N VAL A 216 -15.58 14.04 10.13
CA VAL A 216 -15.62 12.77 10.87
C VAL A 216 -14.37 12.70 11.74
N GLY A 217 -14.55 12.64 13.05
CA GLY A 217 -13.47 12.44 14.00
C GLY A 217 -13.10 10.96 14.08
N LEU A 218 -11.81 10.65 14.05
CA LEU A 218 -11.30 9.28 14.14
C LEU A 218 -10.36 9.14 15.34
N ASP A 219 -10.46 8.00 16.01
CA ASP A 219 -9.40 7.44 16.85
C ASP A 219 -8.97 6.08 16.29
N ILE A 220 -7.67 5.90 16.13
CA ILE A 220 -7.11 4.74 15.44
C ILE A 220 -6.20 4.00 16.42
N GLY A 221 -6.56 2.76 16.70
CA GLY A 221 -5.71 1.80 17.41
C GLY A 221 -4.95 0.87 16.46
N PRO A 222 -4.01 0.04 16.99
CA PRO A 222 -3.30 -0.97 16.21
C PRO A 222 -4.21 -2.02 15.54
N SER A 223 -5.39 -2.27 16.14
CA SER A 223 -6.35 -3.30 15.72
C SER A 223 -7.80 -2.81 15.61
N THR A 224 -8.08 -1.59 16.08
CA THR A 224 -9.42 -1.02 16.21
C THR A 224 -9.46 0.37 15.62
N ILE A 225 -10.67 0.82 15.32
CA ILE A 225 -10.96 2.18 14.92
C ILE A 225 -12.28 2.61 15.56
N ALA A 226 -12.26 3.79 16.13
CA ALA A 226 -13.45 4.52 16.52
C ALA A 226 -13.64 5.70 15.56
N SER A 227 -14.90 6.00 15.23
CA SER A 227 -15.26 7.16 14.43
C SER A 227 -16.50 7.83 14.98
N PHE A 228 -16.53 9.16 14.95
CA PHE A 228 -17.67 9.97 15.34
C PHE A 228 -18.06 10.95 14.24
N SER A 229 -19.37 11.07 14.03
CA SER A 229 -20.03 12.12 13.25
C SER A 229 -21.34 12.49 13.98
N PRO A 230 -21.92 13.67 13.72
CA PRO A 230 -23.20 14.06 14.31
C PRO A 230 -24.37 13.09 14.00
N SER A 231 -24.23 12.26 12.96
CA SER A 231 -25.23 11.25 12.59
C SER A 231 -25.00 9.86 13.22
N LYS A 232 -23.75 9.53 13.58
CA LYS A 232 -23.37 8.16 13.94
C LYS A 232 -21.99 8.08 14.58
N ALA A 233 -21.89 7.24 15.61
CA ALA A 233 -20.62 6.71 16.11
C ALA A 233 -20.44 5.23 15.74
N ILE A 234 -19.19 4.82 15.51
CA ILE A 234 -18.81 3.45 15.17
C ILE A 234 -17.54 3.11 15.95
N LEU A 235 -17.52 1.96 16.62
CA LEU A 235 -16.32 1.33 17.14
C LEU A 235 -16.24 -0.08 16.55
N THR A 236 -15.11 -0.41 15.90
CA THR A 236 -14.97 -1.71 15.23
C THR A 236 -13.52 -2.16 15.15
N SER A 237 -13.31 -3.46 14.91
CA SER A 237 -11.99 -4.01 14.63
C SER A 237 -11.66 -3.92 13.15
N PHE A 238 -10.42 -3.55 12.83
CA PHE A 238 -9.92 -3.67 11.47
C PHE A 238 -9.98 -5.12 10.99
N CYS A 239 -10.66 -5.39 9.89
CA CYS A 239 -10.68 -6.72 9.29
C CYS A 239 -11.16 -7.84 10.24
N GLU A 240 -12.22 -7.60 11.01
CA GLU A 240 -12.81 -8.58 11.94
C GLU A 240 -13.04 -9.96 11.32
N GLU A 241 -13.59 -9.99 10.10
CA GLU A 241 -13.88 -11.23 9.35
C GLU A 241 -12.63 -12.02 8.91
N LEU A 242 -11.42 -11.50 9.15
CA LEU A 242 -10.18 -12.12 8.72
C LEU A 242 -9.78 -13.24 9.70
N LYS A 243 -9.77 -14.49 9.23
CA LYS A 243 -9.29 -15.63 10.03
C LYS A 243 -7.75 -15.72 10.02
N PRO A 244 -7.10 -15.88 11.18
CA PRO A 244 -5.65 -16.04 11.24
C PRO A 244 -5.20 -17.37 10.62
N LEU A 245 -4.05 -17.38 9.94
CA LEU A 245 -3.43 -18.59 9.40
C LEU A 245 -2.50 -19.28 10.40
N SER A 246 -2.57 -18.99 11.70
CA SER A 246 -1.52 -19.32 12.68
C SER A 246 -1.14 -20.80 12.69
N ILE A 247 -2.12 -21.70 12.83
CA ILE A 247 -1.91 -23.15 12.92
C ILE A 247 -1.39 -23.70 11.58
N SER A 248 -2.09 -23.41 10.48
CA SER A 248 -1.71 -23.90 9.15
C SER A 248 -0.35 -23.36 8.70
N LYS A 249 -0.03 -22.09 8.99
CA LYS A 249 1.26 -21.47 8.71
C LYS A 249 2.39 -22.13 9.47
N LYS A 250 2.24 -22.38 10.78
CA LYS A 250 3.26 -23.03 11.61
C LYS A 250 3.60 -24.42 11.05
N ASN A 251 2.58 -25.19 10.69
CA ASN A 251 2.75 -26.54 10.13
C ASN A 251 3.43 -26.51 8.76
N ILE A 252 3.02 -25.58 7.87
CA ILE A 252 3.65 -25.42 6.56
C ILE A 252 5.12 -25.01 6.71
N LEU A 253 5.44 -24.06 7.58
CA LEU A 253 6.81 -23.60 7.83
C LEU A 253 7.70 -24.71 8.40
N ARG A 254 7.20 -25.51 9.34
CA ARG A 254 7.91 -26.70 9.85
C ARG A 254 8.17 -27.73 8.75
N LYS A 255 7.18 -28.02 7.90
CA LYS A 255 7.35 -28.92 6.74
C LYS A 255 8.40 -28.39 5.75
N MET A 256 8.40 -27.09 5.50
CA MET A 256 9.41 -26.42 4.66
C MET A 256 10.80 -26.49 5.29
N ASP A 257 10.93 -26.23 6.59
CA ASP A 257 12.22 -26.27 7.29
C ASP A 257 12.82 -27.68 7.28
N ARG A 258 12.03 -28.71 7.62
CA ARG A 258 12.47 -30.11 7.57
C ARG A 258 12.95 -30.51 6.18
N SER A 259 12.16 -30.19 5.14
CA SER A 259 12.58 -30.49 3.78
C SER A 259 13.86 -29.75 3.38
N ARG A 260 14.02 -28.49 3.78
CA ARG A 260 15.23 -27.72 3.46
C ARG A 260 16.46 -28.32 4.12
N ARG A 261 16.34 -28.74 5.39
CA ARG A 261 17.44 -29.37 6.16
C ARG A 261 17.87 -30.71 5.55
N ILE A 262 16.91 -31.56 5.18
CA ILE A 262 17.20 -32.86 4.57
C ILE A 262 17.91 -32.69 3.22
N THR A 263 17.44 -31.77 2.38
CA THR A 263 17.98 -31.59 1.03
C THR A 263 19.28 -30.77 1.01
N ASN A 264 19.68 -30.15 2.12
CA ASN A 264 20.87 -29.30 2.19
C ASN A 264 21.62 -29.54 3.50
N LYS A 265 21.97 -30.80 3.81
CA LYS A 265 22.61 -31.15 5.09
C LYS A 265 23.91 -30.36 5.30
N ASP A 266 24.72 -30.24 4.24
CA ASP A 266 26.05 -29.61 4.29
C ASP A 266 26.01 -28.10 4.57
N ASN A 267 24.84 -27.47 4.38
CA ASN A 267 24.62 -26.05 4.67
C ASN A 267 24.45 -25.75 6.16
N TYR A 268 24.44 -26.77 7.02
CA TYR A 268 24.25 -26.64 8.47
C TYR A 268 25.50 -27.05 9.23
N ASP A 269 25.79 -26.33 10.32
CA ASP A 269 26.81 -26.75 11.30
C ASP A 269 26.29 -27.87 12.21
N GLU A 270 27.16 -28.42 13.07
CA GLU A 270 26.82 -29.46 14.06
C GLU A 270 25.67 -29.02 14.98
N LYS A 271 25.60 -27.71 15.28
CA LYS A 271 24.55 -27.09 16.09
C LYS A 271 23.28 -26.77 15.28
N LYS A 272 23.16 -27.30 14.05
CA LYS A 272 22.01 -27.16 13.13
C LYS A 272 21.71 -25.70 12.74
N ARG A 273 22.68 -24.79 12.82
CA ARG A 273 22.60 -23.41 12.34
C ARG A 273 23.09 -23.33 10.90
N VAL A 274 22.66 -22.30 10.17
CA VAL A 274 23.11 -22.10 8.78
C VAL A 274 24.54 -21.58 8.78
N LYS A 275 25.45 -22.24 8.05
CA LYS A 275 26.84 -21.78 7.88
C LYS A 275 26.86 -20.41 7.19
N SER A 276 27.83 -19.54 7.52
CA SER A 276 27.94 -18.17 7.00
C SER A 276 28.12 -18.09 5.48
N ASN A 277 28.79 -19.08 4.88
CA ASN A 277 29.17 -19.08 3.46
C ASN A 277 28.18 -19.81 2.53
N VAL A 278 26.91 -19.93 2.93
CA VAL A 278 25.90 -20.67 2.15
C VAL A 278 25.27 -19.77 1.08
N HIS A 279 25.58 -20.07 -0.18
CA HIS A 279 25.05 -19.34 -1.34
C HIS A 279 24.04 -20.14 -2.18
N VAL A 280 24.03 -21.47 -2.08
CA VAL A 280 23.17 -22.36 -2.87
C VAL A 280 22.17 -23.08 -1.98
N TRP A 281 20.91 -23.11 -2.40
CA TRP A 281 19.83 -23.81 -1.71
C TRP A 281 19.06 -24.69 -2.70
N VAL A 282 19.20 -26.00 -2.56
CA VAL A 282 18.42 -26.98 -3.32
C VAL A 282 17.01 -27.06 -2.71
N MET A 283 16.01 -26.82 -3.56
CA MET A 283 14.60 -26.84 -3.16
C MET A 283 13.91 -28.05 -3.77
N SER A 284 13.58 -29.04 -2.94
CA SER A 284 12.78 -30.20 -3.36
C SER A 284 11.41 -29.78 -3.92
N ASN A 285 10.79 -30.65 -4.73
CA ASN A 285 9.43 -30.41 -5.24
C ASN A 285 8.41 -30.30 -4.10
N ARG A 286 8.60 -31.09 -3.03
CA ARG A 286 7.79 -31.00 -1.80
C ARG A 286 7.93 -29.62 -1.13
N TYR A 287 9.14 -29.09 -1.02
CA TYR A 287 9.40 -27.74 -0.51
C TYR A 287 8.70 -26.67 -1.37
N LYS A 288 8.86 -26.75 -2.70
CA LYS A 288 8.22 -25.82 -3.65
C LYS A 288 6.69 -25.84 -3.49
N LYS A 289 6.06 -27.02 -3.40
CA LYS A 289 4.62 -27.18 -3.18
C LYS A 289 4.15 -26.50 -1.89
N GLN A 290 4.87 -26.69 -0.78
CA GLN A 290 4.54 -26.03 0.50
C GLN A 290 4.72 -24.50 0.43
N ARG A 291 5.78 -24.04 -0.22
CA ARG A 291 6.02 -22.61 -0.46
C ARG A 291 4.89 -21.97 -1.27
N PHE A 292 4.39 -22.65 -2.31
CA PHE A 292 3.24 -22.18 -3.08
C PHE A 292 1.96 -22.13 -2.25
N LYS A 293 1.69 -23.15 -1.43
CA LYS A 293 0.54 -23.14 -0.50
C LYS A 293 0.61 -21.94 0.45
N LEU A 294 1.77 -21.67 1.02
CA LEU A 294 1.97 -20.51 1.90
C LEU A 294 1.77 -19.18 1.17
N ALA A 295 2.34 -19.04 -0.03
CA ALA A 295 2.20 -17.84 -0.85
C ALA A 295 0.74 -17.56 -1.23
N GLU A 296 0.00 -18.59 -1.65
CA GLU A 296 -1.42 -18.48 -2.00
C GLU A 296 -2.28 -18.10 -0.78
N ALA A 297 -2.01 -18.69 0.40
CA ALA A 297 -2.70 -18.32 1.63
C ALA A 297 -2.46 -16.85 2.01
N HIS A 298 -1.22 -16.36 1.89
CA HIS A 298 -0.89 -14.95 2.09
C HIS A 298 -1.54 -14.03 1.05
N ARG A 299 -1.61 -14.45 -0.21
CA ARG A 299 -2.31 -13.72 -1.27
C ARG A 299 -3.80 -13.56 -0.95
N LYS A 300 -4.48 -14.64 -0.58
CA LYS A 300 -5.90 -14.63 -0.19
C LYS A 300 -6.15 -13.67 0.98
N LEU A 301 -5.32 -13.76 2.03
CA LEU A 301 -5.40 -12.82 3.17
C LEU A 301 -5.23 -11.36 2.74
N LYS A 302 -4.25 -11.07 1.88
CA LYS A 302 -4.00 -9.71 1.41
C LYS A 302 -5.18 -9.13 0.64
N GLU A 303 -5.75 -9.89 -0.30
CA GLU A 303 -6.89 -9.44 -1.09
C GLU A 303 -8.15 -9.30 -0.23
N TYR A 304 -8.40 -10.23 0.68
CA TYR A 304 -9.53 -10.13 1.61
C TYR A 304 -9.41 -8.90 2.51
N ARG A 305 -8.21 -8.65 3.07
CA ARG A 305 -7.92 -7.45 3.87
C ARG A 305 -8.15 -6.16 3.08
N LYS A 306 -7.70 -6.11 1.82
CA LYS A 306 -7.94 -4.96 0.93
C LYS A 306 -9.44 -4.71 0.71
N ARG A 307 -10.23 -5.79 0.56
CA ARG A 307 -11.68 -5.71 0.43
C ARG A 307 -12.34 -5.19 1.72
N LEU A 308 -11.95 -5.71 2.89
CA LEU A 308 -12.47 -5.29 4.19
C LEU A 308 -12.19 -3.81 4.46
N HIS A 309 -10.95 -3.36 4.28
CA HIS A 309 -10.58 -1.95 4.38
C HIS A 309 -11.34 -1.09 3.37
N GLY A 310 -11.51 -1.59 2.14
CA GLY A 310 -12.29 -0.91 1.13
C GLY A 310 -13.76 -0.75 1.48
N ARG A 311 -14.36 -1.72 2.18
CA ARG A 311 -15.74 -1.66 2.68
C ARG A 311 -15.85 -0.63 3.79
N LEU A 312 -15.02 -0.74 4.83
CA LEU A 312 -14.99 0.18 5.96
C LEU A 312 -14.76 1.63 5.52
N SER A 313 -13.85 1.89 4.58
CA SER A 313 -13.67 3.26 4.08
C SER A 313 -14.90 3.80 3.36
N ASN A 314 -15.71 2.96 2.68
CA ASN A 314 -16.95 3.44 2.08
C ASN A 314 -18.00 3.75 3.14
N GLU A 315 -18.10 2.92 4.18
CA GLU A 315 -19.01 3.18 5.30
C GLU A 315 -18.68 4.50 5.99
N LEU A 316 -17.40 4.79 6.23
CA LEU A 316 -17.00 6.08 6.79
C LEU A 316 -17.25 7.26 5.85
N LEU A 317 -17.12 7.07 4.53
CA LEU A 317 -17.41 8.13 3.55
C LEU A 317 -18.90 8.50 3.50
N LYS A 318 -19.80 7.60 3.91
CA LYS A 318 -21.21 7.94 4.09
C LYS A 318 -21.46 8.88 5.27
N LEU A 319 -20.50 9.02 6.20
CA LEU A 319 -20.59 9.92 7.35
C LEU A 319 -19.98 11.30 7.07
N GLY A 320 -19.02 11.37 6.15
CA GLY A 320 -18.35 12.61 5.78
C GLY A 320 -17.13 12.37 4.90
N ASN A 321 -16.60 13.45 4.34
CA ASN A 321 -15.44 13.43 3.45
C ASN A 321 -14.20 14.15 4.04
N ILE A 322 -14.34 14.81 5.19
CA ILE A 322 -13.23 15.43 5.93
C ILE A 322 -12.95 14.58 7.17
N PHE A 323 -11.83 13.86 7.18
CA PHE A 323 -11.45 12.99 8.29
C PHE A 323 -10.41 13.65 9.18
N LYS A 324 -10.68 13.72 10.48
CA LYS A 324 -9.78 14.30 11.48
C LYS A 324 -9.19 13.16 12.32
N THR A 325 -7.88 13.12 12.47
CA THR A 325 -7.21 12.03 13.19
C THR A 325 -5.88 12.46 13.79
N GLU A 326 -5.46 11.78 14.84
CA GLU A 326 -4.12 11.93 15.38
C GLU A 326 -3.03 11.49 14.38
N LYS A 327 -1.92 12.24 14.37
CA LYS A 327 -0.71 11.89 13.61
C LYS A 327 0.08 10.80 14.32
N ILE A 328 -0.12 9.55 13.89
CA ILE A 328 0.46 8.37 14.54
C ILE A 328 1.73 7.87 13.84
N SER A 329 2.72 7.44 14.63
CA SER A 329 3.91 6.76 14.11
C SER A 329 3.67 5.26 13.88
N TYR A 330 3.27 4.90 12.65
CA TYR A 330 3.12 3.49 12.26
C TYR A 330 4.41 2.68 12.38
N LYS A 331 5.59 3.31 12.26
CA LYS A 331 6.88 2.64 12.48
C LYS A 331 7.04 2.21 13.94
N ARG A 332 6.64 3.05 14.90
CA ARG A 332 6.65 2.71 16.32
C ARG A 332 5.68 1.57 16.60
N TRP A 333 4.47 1.62 16.06
CA TRP A 333 3.50 0.53 16.16
C TRP A 333 4.01 -0.79 15.56
N GLN A 334 4.77 -0.76 14.47
CA GLN A 334 5.36 -1.99 13.92
C GLN A 334 6.36 -2.64 14.88
N LYS A 335 7.11 -1.85 15.66
CA LYS A 335 8.04 -2.36 16.67
C LYS A 335 7.31 -2.95 17.88
N ILE A 336 6.29 -2.27 18.38
CA ILE A 336 5.58 -2.65 19.62
C ILE A 336 4.49 -3.71 19.34
N PHE A 337 3.72 -3.54 18.27
CA PHE A 337 2.54 -4.33 17.92
C PHE A 337 2.70 -5.09 16.60
N GLY A 338 3.91 -5.57 16.30
CA GLY A 338 4.25 -6.13 14.98
C GLY A 338 3.32 -7.23 14.47
N LYS A 339 2.86 -8.14 15.35
CA LYS A 339 1.89 -9.19 15.01
C LYS A 339 0.55 -8.59 14.56
N SER A 340 -0.03 -7.70 15.35
CA SER A 340 -1.31 -7.03 15.06
C SER A 340 -1.23 -6.17 13.81
N ILE A 341 -0.18 -5.35 13.67
CA ILE A 341 0.00 -4.49 12.49
C ILE A 341 0.18 -5.30 11.21
N ASN A 342 0.93 -6.41 11.25
CA ASN A 342 1.08 -7.28 10.08
C ASN A 342 -0.24 -7.96 9.68
N PHE A 343 -1.12 -8.25 10.64
CA PHE A 343 -2.41 -8.88 10.39
C PHE A 343 -3.49 -7.88 9.96
N ARG A 344 -3.70 -6.81 10.74
CA ARG A 344 -4.77 -5.82 10.62
C ARG A 344 -4.44 -4.70 9.62
N ALA A 345 -3.18 -4.32 9.50
CA ALA A 345 -2.66 -3.27 8.60
C ALA A 345 -3.44 -1.94 8.62
N PRO A 346 -3.52 -1.24 9.76
CA PRO A 346 -4.20 0.06 9.88
C PRO A 346 -3.62 1.12 8.92
N SER A 347 -2.30 1.08 8.66
CA SER A 347 -1.67 2.01 7.71
C SER A 347 -2.13 1.82 6.26
N MET A 348 -2.58 0.61 5.90
CA MET A 348 -3.19 0.35 4.59
C MET A 348 -4.58 0.97 4.52
N PHE A 349 -5.37 0.82 5.59
CA PHE A 349 -6.67 1.45 5.72
C PHE A 349 -6.59 2.96 5.58
N ILE A 350 -5.71 3.61 6.33
CA ILE A 350 -5.59 5.08 6.33
C ILE A 350 -5.17 5.63 4.98
N LYS A 351 -4.22 4.98 4.30
CA LYS A 351 -3.88 5.32 2.92
C LYS A 351 -5.07 5.18 1.97
N GLN A 352 -5.90 4.15 2.17
CA GLN A 352 -7.08 3.93 1.35
C GLN A 352 -8.19 4.94 1.63
N LEU A 353 -8.43 5.28 2.91
CA LEU A 353 -9.40 6.28 3.33
C LEU A 353 -9.00 7.67 2.83
N LYS A 354 -7.76 8.11 3.09
CA LYS A 354 -7.21 9.39 2.62
C LYS A 354 -7.40 9.56 1.11
N ARG A 355 -6.94 8.58 0.33
CA ARG A 355 -7.09 8.61 -1.13
C ARG A 355 -8.55 8.69 -1.57
N LYS A 356 -9.47 7.99 -0.90
CA LYS A 356 -10.89 8.06 -1.27
C LYS A 356 -11.54 9.39 -0.87
N ALA A 357 -11.17 9.94 0.28
CA ALA A 357 -11.58 11.27 0.71
C ALA A 357 -11.12 12.35 -0.29
N GLU A 358 -9.86 12.32 -0.71
CA GLU A 358 -9.31 13.24 -1.73
C GLU A 358 -10.04 13.10 -3.08
N ASN A 359 -10.33 11.88 -3.52
CA ASN A 359 -11.13 11.66 -4.75
C ASN A 359 -12.55 12.21 -4.62
N ALA A 360 -13.10 12.22 -3.40
CA ALA A 360 -14.41 12.77 -3.06
C ALA A 360 -14.40 14.29 -2.79
N GLY A 361 -13.30 14.99 -3.11
CA GLY A 361 -13.15 16.43 -2.86
C GLY A 361 -12.96 16.80 -1.38
N GLY A 362 -12.79 15.80 -0.51
CA GLY A 362 -12.47 15.99 0.90
C GLY A 362 -10.97 15.82 1.18
N ARG A 363 -10.62 15.60 2.45
CA ARG A 363 -9.23 15.49 2.90
C ARG A 363 -9.10 14.71 4.20
N MET A 364 -7.86 14.45 4.58
CA MET A 364 -7.51 13.93 5.90
C MET A 364 -6.65 14.94 6.64
N GLU A 365 -7.17 15.45 7.75
CA GLU A 365 -6.53 16.40 8.65
C GLU A 365 -5.86 15.63 9.78
N GLU A 366 -4.54 15.75 9.88
CA GLU A 366 -3.74 15.10 10.91
C GLU A 366 -3.30 16.15 11.94
N PHE A 367 -3.54 15.88 13.23
CA PHE A 367 -3.12 16.76 14.32
C PHE A 367 -2.18 16.07 15.32
N SER A 368 -1.46 16.86 16.11
CA SER A 368 -0.44 16.38 17.04
C SER A 368 -1.05 15.67 18.24
N THR A 369 -0.62 14.41 18.45
CA THR A 369 -0.96 13.60 19.63
C THR A 369 -0.52 14.24 20.94
N GLN A 370 0.59 14.98 20.92
CA GLN A 370 1.21 15.58 22.11
C GLN A 370 0.52 16.88 22.54
N LYS A 371 -0.05 17.62 21.58
CA LYS A 371 -0.75 18.87 21.88
C LYS A 371 -2.15 18.58 22.43
N THR A 372 -2.90 17.74 21.73
CA THR A 372 -4.30 17.47 22.04
C THR A 372 -4.49 16.47 23.18
N CYS A 373 -3.64 15.44 23.28
CA CYS A 373 -3.72 14.39 24.30
C CYS A 373 -5.14 13.80 24.45
N LEU A 374 -5.83 13.50 23.34
CA LEU A 374 -7.28 13.22 23.35
C LEU A 374 -7.69 12.02 24.20
N SER A 375 -6.83 11.01 24.29
CA SER A 375 -7.06 9.85 25.17
C SER A 375 -7.00 10.16 26.67
N GLN A 376 -6.53 11.35 27.05
CA GLN A 376 -6.30 11.77 28.44
C GLN A 376 -7.19 12.93 28.87
N VAL A 377 -7.44 13.88 27.98
CA VAL A 377 -8.21 15.10 28.27
C VAL A 377 -9.70 14.81 28.52
N CYS A 378 -10.32 15.55 29.43
CA CYS A 378 -11.77 15.59 29.63
C CYS A 378 -12.31 16.94 29.13
N HIS A 379 -13.33 16.94 28.28
CA HIS A 379 -13.92 18.18 27.76
C HIS A 379 -14.73 18.98 28.80
N ASN A 380 -15.11 18.39 29.94
CA ASN A 380 -15.93 19.08 30.92
C ASN A 380 -15.10 19.89 31.93
N CYS A 381 -14.06 19.27 32.52
CA CYS A 381 -13.15 19.94 33.45
C CYS A 381 -11.88 20.50 32.79
N SER A 382 -11.66 20.21 31.50
CA SER A 382 -10.47 20.66 30.74
C SER A 382 -9.13 20.11 31.24
N THR A 383 -9.11 19.16 32.17
CA THR A 383 -7.88 18.58 32.71
C THR A 383 -7.48 17.29 32.00
N LYS A 384 -6.17 16.99 32.04
CA LYS A 384 -5.59 15.75 31.47
C LYS A 384 -5.44 14.72 32.57
N HIS A 385 -6.02 13.54 32.38
CA HIS A 385 -5.84 12.40 33.26
C HIS A 385 -5.06 11.31 32.53
N LYS A 386 -3.85 11.01 33.00
CA LYS A 386 -3.06 9.89 32.47
C LYS A 386 -3.81 8.58 32.71
N LYS A 387 -3.99 7.78 31.67
CA LYS A 387 -4.69 6.50 31.71
C LYS A 387 -3.79 5.40 31.17
N PRO A 388 -3.64 4.24 31.84
CA PRO A 388 -2.93 3.10 31.28
C PRO A 388 -3.67 2.52 30.06
N LEU A 389 -2.98 1.73 29.26
CA LEU A 389 -3.54 1.19 28.01
C LEU A 389 -4.74 0.27 28.22
N TRP A 390 -4.82 -0.43 29.35
CA TRP A 390 -5.91 -1.33 29.72
C TRP A 390 -7.18 -0.60 30.18
N GLN A 391 -7.07 0.64 30.67
CA GLN A 391 -8.23 1.43 31.09
C GLN A 391 -8.97 1.96 29.86
N ARG A 392 -10.06 1.28 29.48
CA ARG A 392 -10.80 1.54 28.23
C ARG A 392 -12.06 2.39 28.39
N TRP A 393 -12.36 2.78 29.61
CA TRP A 393 -13.47 3.68 29.93
C TRP A 393 -12.91 4.99 30.45
N HIS A 394 -13.52 6.09 30.00
CA HIS A 394 -13.27 7.41 30.52
C HIS A 394 -14.30 7.71 31.60
N GLU A 395 -13.79 7.90 32.81
CA GLU A 395 -14.52 8.34 33.98
C GLU A 395 -13.72 9.50 34.58
N CYS A 396 -14.41 10.54 35.06
CA CYS A 396 -13.79 11.74 35.59
C CYS A 396 -14.60 12.27 36.76
N SER A 397 -13.91 12.82 37.78
CA SER A 397 -14.54 13.38 38.98
C SER A 397 -15.49 14.54 38.70
N CYS A 398 -15.39 15.20 37.54
CA CYS A 398 -16.34 16.22 37.10
C CYS A 398 -17.69 15.68 36.61
N LYS A 399 -18.05 14.44 36.99
CA LYS A 399 -19.36 13.80 36.81
C LYS A 399 -19.86 13.74 35.36
N ILE A 400 -18.95 13.64 34.38
CA ILE A 400 -19.38 13.29 33.03
C ILE A 400 -19.81 11.81 32.97
N PRO A 401 -20.82 11.48 32.15
CA PRO A 401 -21.19 10.11 31.89
C PRO A 401 -19.99 9.24 31.49
N ARG A 402 -20.01 8.00 31.98
CA ARG A 402 -19.01 6.98 31.63
C ARG A 402 -19.07 6.72 30.13
N VAL A 403 -17.94 6.88 29.44
CA VAL A 403 -17.86 6.69 27.97
C VAL A 403 -16.65 5.86 27.57
N GLN A 404 -16.79 5.04 26.54
CA GLN A 404 -15.68 4.25 26.04
C GLN A 404 -14.60 5.19 25.47
N ARG A 405 -13.34 4.96 25.87
CA ARG A 405 -12.22 5.89 25.66
C ARG A 405 -11.91 6.17 24.20
N ASP A 406 -11.93 5.15 23.35
CA ASP A 406 -11.57 5.28 21.95
C ASP A 406 -12.69 6.04 21.18
N LEU A 407 -13.96 5.74 21.49
CA LEU A 407 -15.15 6.48 21.03
C LEU A 407 -15.12 7.95 21.48
N TYR A 408 -14.78 8.18 22.75
CA TYR A 408 -14.61 9.52 23.29
C TYR A 408 -13.48 10.29 22.60
N SER A 409 -12.34 9.63 22.34
CA SER A 409 -11.23 10.25 21.60
C SER A 409 -11.64 10.60 20.16
N ALA A 410 -12.42 9.74 19.50
CA ALA A 410 -12.97 10.03 18.17
C ALA A 410 -13.96 11.21 18.19
N TYR A 411 -14.78 11.31 19.24
CA TYR A 411 -15.64 12.47 19.48
C TYR A 411 -14.83 13.75 19.63
N LEU A 412 -13.83 13.77 20.51
CA LEU A 412 -12.98 14.96 20.70
C LEU A 412 -12.20 15.33 19.44
N SER A 413 -11.75 14.33 18.66
CA SER A 413 -11.07 14.51 17.38
C SER A 413 -11.91 15.31 16.37
N TYR A 414 -13.23 15.16 16.39
CA TYR A 414 -14.15 15.96 15.58
C TYR A 414 -14.04 17.47 15.85
N HIS A 415 -13.77 17.85 17.11
CA HIS A 415 -13.69 19.23 17.61
C HIS A 415 -12.27 19.81 17.63
N VAL A 416 -11.27 19.14 17.03
CA VAL A 416 -9.88 19.67 17.01
C VAL A 416 -9.65 20.64 15.85
N GLU A 417 -9.34 21.90 16.12
CA GLU A 417 -9.01 22.90 15.10
C GLU A 417 -7.59 23.42 15.33
N ASP A 418 -6.78 23.46 14.27
CA ASP A 418 -5.37 23.92 14.32
C ASP A 418 -4.51 23.30 15.45
N ASN A 419 -4.67 22.00 15.69
CA ASN A 419 -4.04 21.23 16.78
C ASN A 419 -4.52 21.57 18.20
N HIS A 420 -5.65 22.26 18.36
CA HIS A 420 -6.27 22.57 19.64
C HIS A 420 -7.66 21.99 19.72
N LEU A 421 -8.02 21.41 20.86
CA LEU A 421 -9.38 20.92 21.10
C LEU A 421 -10.29 22.11 21.41
N ASN A 422 -11.35 22.31 20.63
CA ASN A 422 -12.39 23.28 20.96
C ASN A 422 -13.29 22.73 22.07
N ILE A 423 -12.87 22.98 23.32
CA ILE A 423 -13.54 22.46 24.52
C ILE A 423 -14.97 22.99 24.63
N ARG A 424 -15.20 24.27 24.31
CA ARG A 424 -16.53 24.90 24.39
C ARG A 424 -17.52 24.19 23.46
N GLU A 425 -17.14 23.97 22.21
CA GLU A 425 -17.98 23.25 21.24
C GLU A 425 -18.17 21.78 21.65
N ALA A 426 -17.09 21.12 22.09
CA ALA A 426 -17.14 19.74 22.57
C ALA A 426 -17.99 19.58 23.84
N LYS A 427 -18.11 20.59 24.70
CA LYS A 427 -19.02 20.54 25.85
C LYS A 427 -20.47 20.71 25.40
N ARG A 428 -20.73 21.69 24.52
CA ARG A 428 -22.07 21.97 23.98
C ARG A 428 -22.66 20.79 23.20
N ALA A 429 -21.86 20.11 22.39
CA ALA A 429 -22.32 19.01 21.53
C ALA A 429 -22.42 17.65 22.26
N PHE A 430 -21.88 17.53 23.47
CA PHE A 430 -21.75 16.23 24.13
C PHE A 430 -23.09 15.55 24.46
N PRO A 431 -24.15 16.24 24.94
CA PRO A 431 -25.42 15.58 25.24
C PRO A 431 -25.98 14.78 24.05
N GLY A 432 -25.99 15.37 22.85
CA GLY A 432 -26.43 14.68 21.64
C GLY A 432 -25.43 13.61 21.15
N ALA A 433 -24.13 13.85 21.33
CA ALA A 433 -23.11 12.88 20.96
C ALA A 433 -23.14 11.63 21.85
N HIS A 434 -23.39 11.78 23.15
CA HIS A 434 -23.32 10.72 24.15
C HIS A 434 -24.23 9.54 23.79
N LEU A 435 -25.48 9.80 23.39
CA LEU A 435 -26.42 8.79 22.94
C LEU A 435 -25.88 7.97 21.76
N LEU A 436 -25.21 8.62 20.80
CA LEU A 436 -24.60 7.93 19.66
C LEU A 436 -23.43 7.03 20.09
N LEU A 437 -22.63 7.49 21.07
CA LEU A 437 -21.51 6.73 21.62
C LEU A 437 -22.02 5.47 22.36
N GLU A 438 -23.09 5.59 23.14
CA GLU A 438 -23.72 4.45 23.83
C GLU A 438 -24.33 3.45 22.83
N GLN A 439 -25.07 3.94 21.83
CA GLN A 439 -25.58 3.09 20.76
C GLN A 439 -24.46 2.32 20.03
N ALA A 440 -23.28 2.92 19.89
CA ALA A 440 -22.14 2.23 19.28
C ALA A 440 -21.65 1.06 20.14
N ILE A 441 -21.70 1.18 21.47
CA ILE A 441 -21.37 0.08 22.40
C ILE A 441 -22.45 -1.01 22.37
N LEU A 442 -23.73 -0.64 22.45
CA LEU A 442 -24.83 -1.61 22.40
C LEU A 442 -24.80 -2.46 21.13
N ARG A 443 -24.47 -1.87 19.97
CA ARG A 443 -24.29 -2.60 18.71
C ARG A 443 -23.13 -3.60 18.79
N ILE A 444 -22.06 -3.30 19.51
CA ILE A 444 -20.94 -4.23 19.71
C ILE A 444 -21.39 -5.39 20.59
N ASP A 445 -22.14 -5.13 21.66
CA ASP A 445 -22.63 -6.18 22.54
C ASP A 445 -23.58 -7.15 21.80
N GLN A 446 -24.50 -6.62 21.00
CA GLN A 446 -25.39 -7.42 20.16
C GLN A 446 -24.64 -8.24 19.10
N THR A 447 -23.60 -7.67 18.47
CA THR A 447 -22.81 -8.36 17.43
C THR A 447 -21.76 -9.32 17.99
N ALA A 448 -21.46 -9.25 19.29
CA ALA A 448 -20.50 -10.11 19.97
C ALA A 448 -21.11 -11.42 20.49
N ILE A 449 -22.43 -11.63 20.40
CA ILE A 449 -23.08 -12.89 20.78
C ILE A 449 -22.45 -14.04 19.95
N GLY A 450 -21.70 -14.92 20.62
CA GLY A 450 -20.99 -16.04 20.01
C GLY A 450 -19.60 -15.74 19.41
N ARG A 451 -18.99 -14.56 19.67
CA ARG A 451 -17.64 -14.19 19.18
C ARG A 451 -16.72 -13.68 20.29
N SER A 452 -15.41 -13.93 20.15
CA SER A 452 -14.39 -13.40 21.06
C SER A 452 -14.28 -11.87 20.95
N ARG A 453 -14.53 -11.14 22.05
CA ARG A 453 -14.38 -9.69 22.13
C ARG A 453 -12.90 -9.30 22.14
N LEU A 454 -12.55 -8.17 21.50
CA LEU A 454 -11.20 -7.63 21.64
C LEU A 454 -11.06 -6.93 23.00
N ALA A 455 -10.00 -7.23 23.74
CA ALA A 455 -9.64 -6.53 24.97
C ALA A 455 -9.53 -5.01 24.80
N SER A 456 -9.20 -4.54 23.59
CA SER A 456 -9.17 -3.11 23.27
C SER A 456 -10.53 -2.41 23.35
N PHE A 457 -11.64 -3.15 23.31
CA PHE A 457 -12.97 -2.55 23.52
C PHE A 457 -13.28 -2.32 25.00
N GLY A 458 -12.62 -3.01 25.93
CA GLY A 458 -12.89 -2.86 27.35
C GLY A 458 -14.23 -3.44 27.80
N LEU A 459 -14.75 -4.39 27.02
CA LEU A 459 -16.04 -5.06 27.23
C LEU A 459 -15.86 -6.47 27.82
N SER A 460 -14.73 -6.73 28.48
CA SER A 460 -14.45 -8.03 29.11
C SER A 460 -15.31 -8.22 30.35
N GLN A 461 -16.31 -9.11 30.18
CA GLN A 461 -17.03 -9.97 31.13
C GLN A 461 -17.33 -9.38 32.52
N SER A 462 -18.60 -9.01 32.72
CA SER A 462 -19.31 -9.40 33.94
C SER A 462 -19.27 -10.90 34.11
#